data_AF-A0A196N7M6-F1
#
_entry.id   AF-A0A196N7M6-F1
#
_cell.length_a   1.000
_cell.length_b   1.000
_cell.length_c   1.000
_cell.angle_alpha   90.00
_cell.angle_beta   90.00
_cell.angle_gamma   90.00
#
_symmetry.space_group_name_H-M   'P 1'
#
loop_
_entity.id
_entity.type
_entity.pdbx_description
1 polymer ?
#
loop_
_entity_poly.entity_id
_entity_poly.type
_entity_poly.pdbx_seq_one_letter_code
_entity_poly.pdbx_strand_id
1 'polypeptide(L)' 'MSDNIRLALMRQALALYDATDDGATVAACHLQAAVDAEQGLRPMQPGEDIDPEIPEQLRNWLS' A
#
# COMPACT_ATOMS: atom_id res chain seq x y z
N MET A 1 -22.36 -5.44 -12.55
CA MET A 1 -22.06 -4.22 -13.35
C MET A 1 -21.59 -3.07 -12.47
N SER A 2 -22.18 -2.86 -11.29
CA SER A 2 -21.87 -1.79 -10.32
C SER A 2 -20.47 -1.85 -9.71
N ASP A 3 -19.92 -3.04 -9.42
CA ASP A 3 -18.66 -3.16 -8.68
C ASP A 3 -17.45 -2.67 -9.50
N ASN A 4 -17.50 -2.82 -10.83
CA ASN A 4 -16.48 -2.28 -11.74
C ASN A 4 -16.44 -0.75 -11.75
N ILE A 5 -17.60 -0.10 -11.59
CA ILE A 5 -17.68 1.38 -11.54
C ILE A 5 -17.09 1.88 -10.22
N ARG A 6 -17.44 1.23 -9.10
CA ARG A 6 -16.92 1.60 -7.77
C ARG A 6 -15.39 1.54 -7.74
N LEU A 7 -14.82 0.42 -8.19
CA LEU A 7 -13.37 0.24 -8.23
C LEU A 7 -12.67 1.25 -9.16
N ALA A 8 -13.26 1.54 -10.32
CA ALA A 8 -12.73 2.55 -11.24
C ALA A 8 -12.70 3.95 -10.62
N LEU A 9 -13.75 4.35 -9.91
CA LEU A 9 -13.80 5.64 -9.22
C LEU A 9 -12.79 5.75 -8.09
N MET A 10 -12.58 4.68 -7.31
CA MET A 10 -11.57 4.68 -6.25
C MET A 10 -10.16 4.85 -6.81
N ARG A 11 -9.83 4.14 -7.90
CA ARG A 11 -8.53 4.29 -8.59
C ARG A 11 -8.33 5.69 -9.16
N GLN A 12 -9.39 6.29 -9.71
CA GLN A 12 -9.34 7.65 -10.23
C GLN A 12 -9.11 8.68 -9.11
N ALA A 13 -9.73 8.49 -7.94
CA ALA A 13 -9.53 9.36 -6.79
C ALA A 13 -8.11 9.23 -6.20
N LEU A 14 -7.51 8.03 -6.18
CA LEU A 14 -6.09 7.83 -5.82
C LEU A 14 -5.15 8.60 -6.75
N ALA A 15 -5.39 8.51 -8.06
CA ALA A 15 -4.58 9.25 -9.05
C ALA A 15 -4.66 10.78 -8.87
N LEU A 16 -5.76 11.31 -8.33
CA LEU A 16 -5.87 12.73 -7.98
C LEU A 16 -5.01 13.09 -6.77
N TYR A 17 -4.95 12.24 -5.74
CA TYR A 17 -4.06 12.45 -4.59
C TYR A 17 -2.58 12.39 -5.00
N ASP A 18 -2.21 11.47 -5.88
CA ASP A 18 -0.84 11.38 -6.39
C ASP A 18 -0.45 12.62 -7.20
N ALA A 19 -1.39 13.17 -7.97
CA ALA A 19 -1.17 14.37 -8.76
C ALA A 19 -0.99 15.65 -7.92
N THR A 20 -1.49 15.68 -6.69
CA THR A 20 -1.36 16.82 -5.77
C THR A 20 -0.22 16.66 -4.76
N ASP A 21 0.61 15.61 -4.87
CA ASP A 21 1.63 15.21 -3.88
C ASP A 21 1.04 14.86 -2.49
N ASP A 22 -0.28 14.60 -2.44
CA ASP A 22 -1.04 14.21 -1.24
C ASP A 22 -1.16 12.67 -1.12
N GLY A 23 -0.34 11.91 -1.85
CA GLY A 23 -0.36 10.44 -1.85
C GLY A 23 -0.09 9.81 -0.47
N ALA A 24 0.48 10.57 0.46
CA ALA A 24 0.72 10.16 1.85
C ALA A 24 -0.38 10.59 2.84
N THR A 25 -1.48 11.19 2.36
CA THR A 25 -2.58 11.60 3.24
C THR A 25 -3.36 10.39 3.79
N VAL A 26 -3.93 10.54 4.99
CA VAL A 26 -4.80 9.52 5.62
C VAL A 26 -5.95 9.12 4.69
N ALA A 27 -6.47 10.05 3.89
CA ALA A 27 -7.53 9.79 2.93
C ALA A 27 -7.05 8.88 1.78
N ALA A 28 -5.85 9.13 1.22
CA ALA A 28 -5.24 8.28 0.21
C ALA A 28 -4.98 6.86 0.76
N CYS A 29 -4.47 6.74 1.99
CA CYS A 29 -4.24 5.45 2.62
C CYS A 29 -5.53 4.64 2.82
N HIS A 30 -6.60 5.26 3.34
CA HIS A 30 -7.89 4.58 3.49
C HIS A 30 -8.50 4.18 2.15
N LEU A 31 -8.32 5.01 1.12
CA LEU A 31 -8.82 4.72 -0.22
C LEU A 31 -8.06 3.54 -0.86
N GLN A 32 -6.74 3.46 -0.68
CA GLN A 32 -5.95 2.31 -1.11
C GLN A 32 -6.39 1.02 -0.40
N ALA A 33 -6.63 1.08 0.92
CA ALA A 33 -7.13 -0.07 1.67
C ALA A 33 -8.51 -0.56 1.16
N ALA A 34 -9.38 0.36 0.74
CA ALA A 34 -10.67 0.00 0.13
C ALA A 34 -10.50 -0.66 -1.25
N VAL A 35 -9.57 -0.17 -2.07
CA VAL A 35 -9.20 -0.78 -3.36
C VAL A 35 -8.65 -2.19 -3.17
N ASP A 36 -7.80 -2.38 -2.16
CA ASP A 36 -7.21 -3.68 -1.84
C ASP A 36 -8.29 -4.68 -1.38
N ALA A 37 -9.20 -4.24 -0.51
CA ALA A 37 -10.32 -5.05 -0.04
C ALA A 37 -11.25 -5.52 -1.18
N GLU A 38 -11.57 -4.63 -2.13
CA GLU A 38 -12.38 -4.97 -3.32
C GLU A 38 -11.67 -5.95 -4.26
N GLN A 39 -10.33 -5.95 -4.28
CA GLN A 39 -9.52 -6.89 -5.05
C GLN A 39 -9.24 -8.20 -4.30
N GLY A 40 -9.71 -8.35 -3.06
CA GLY A 40 -9.38 -9.48 -2.19
C GLY A 40 -7.92 -9.51 -1.76
N LEU A 41 -7.20 -8.41 -1.92
CA LEU A 41 -5.86 -8.24 -1.38
C LEU A 41 -6.00 -8.01 0.13
N ARG A 42 -5.24 -8.77 0.93
CA ARG A 42 -5.16 -8.48 2.36
C ARG A 42 -4.40 -7.16 2.53
N PRO A 43 -4.77 -6.32 3.51
CA PRO A 43 -3.96 -5.16 3.86
C PRO A 43 -2.52 -5.65 4.04
N MET A 44 -1.54 -4.94 3.47
CA MET A 44 -0.15 -5.14 3.86
C MET A 44 -0.12 -4.94 5.38
N GLN A 45 0.03 -6.04 6.12
CA GLN A 45 0.26 -5.93 7.55
C GLN A 45 1.51 -5.07 7.72
N PRO A 46 1.59 -4.23 8.76
CA PRO A 46 2.87 -3.65 9.15
C PRO A 46 3.88 -4.79 9.13
N GLY A 47 4.96 -4.64 8.34
CA GLY A 47 5.99 -5.65 8.29
C GLY A 47 6.42 -5.98 9.71
N GLU A 48 6.74 -7.25 9.99
CA GLU A 48 7.37 -7.61 11.25
C GLU A 48 8.53 -6.63 11.49
N ASP A 49 8.63 -6.10 12.71
CA ASP A 49 9.78 -5.28 13.12
C ASP A 49 11.02 -6.02 12.64
N ILE A 50 11.82 -5.39 11.77
CA ILE A 50 13.05 -5.99 11.27
C ILE A 50 13.86 -6.33 12.51
N ASP A 51 14.06 -7.63 12.76
CA ASP A 51 14.88 -8.08 13.88
C ASP A 51 16.25 -7.39 13.75
N PRO A 52 16.68 -6.60 14.75
CA PRO A 52 17.94 -5.88 14.68
C PRO A 52 19.15 -6.81 14.53
N GLU A 53 18.97 -8.11 14.74
CA GLU A 53 19.98 -9.11 14.45
C GLU A 53 20.08 -9.37 12.95
N ILE A 54 20.92 -8.57 12.27
CA ILE A 54 21.31 -8.83 10.87
C ILE A 54 21.86 -10.27 10.81
N PRO A 55 21.21 -11.19 10.07
CA PRO A 55 21.72 -12.54 9.89
C PRO A 55 23.17 -12.49 9.41
N GLU A 56 24.06 -13.30 10.00
CA GLU A 56 25.50 -13.36 9.63
C GLU A 56 25.73 -13.49 8.11
N GLN A 57 24.79 -14.13 7.41
CA GLN A 57 24.79 -14.26 5.96
C GLN A 57 24.73 -12.91 5.22
N LEU A 58 23.95 -11.95 5.72
CA LEU A 58 23.89 -10.58 5.18
C LEU A 58 25.12 -9.75 5.58
N ARG A 59 25.70 -10.02 6.75
CA ARG A 59 26.94 -9.36 7.20
C ARG A 59 28.12 -9.63 6.26
N ASN A 60 28.20 -10.83 5.69
CA ASN A 60 29.24 -11.22 4.74
C ASN A 60 29.10 -10.57 3.35
N TRP A 61 27.91 -10.08 2.99
CA TRP A 61 27.67 -9.38 1.72
C TRP A 61 27.94 -7.87 1.81
N LEU A 62 28.04 -7.33 3.01
CA LEU A 62 28.27 -5.91 3.29
C LEU A 62 29.73 -5.59 3.67
N SER A 63 30.62 -6.59 3.70
CA SER A 63 32.09 -6.42 3.83
C SER A 63 32.77 -6.52 2.47
#